data_AF-A0A182I9Z4-F1
#
_entry.id   AF-A0A182I9Z4-F1
#
_cell.length_a   1.000
_cell.length_b   1.000
_cell.length_c   1.000
_cell.angle_alpha   90.00
_cell.angle_beta   90.00
_cell.angle_gamma   90.00
#
_symmetry.space_group_name_H-M   'P 1'
#
loop_
_entity.id
_entity.type
_entity.pdbx_description
1 polymer ?
#
loop_
_entity_poly.entity_id
_entity_poly.type
_entity_poly.pdbx_seq_one_letter_code
_entity_poly.pdbx_strand_id
1 'polypeptide(L)'
;MPHIELRPDQKLLKPNFDGYKLSLEPVPVLSTEFSPTSHPHRVKTNDCSYYHARLFGMQNHLVRDPWAPGQCYYLDSIGLLQRVCYDSAQGRMLPIAAVYKLPTVASNGSNGEEDAAARYNCSLLFPSEHHCLLSDGCGTVRVLETGDRTTGREWKAQSTLRPVEHNLAQGVLPGGDVLLDGRYVVRDGKRLLHFLTLQLDGQPEAKSKCLLHWHTLEQQQSGPPAWTLCASRTLASNGYPRFCALDYHAAAVLVASDQPYRFAYDSERPVVGPEPKPTESESVDAPAAWEQFPFRWTQTPDEVNVTFDKHKDVQYRVVCEPSSGPNEPSLLQVFANDTVVIDGAQLFAAIDHDSTTWSMDPKLFDIAMGKQQPGVMWPFLFPGAPDEAVSEAGDASRPPPDVDLPPAPNLSAPLEPCDFESGQDTYYTLERLSAADHTVTHTASLGHGPPLFAVTLRAGLPATFATRHDVDACLWQLQPVPLGAEDCRLQHEGTLHAFGYVQASKRQQKYLGCAPDLGYGVVCESHRGVYLYKGSYGASGAGLRNRTGAQVTIGQHQFVSLKDVGEVLGIACENDVLILLAEKAILALQLTD
;
A
#
# COMPACT_ATOMS: atom_id res chain seq x y z
N MET A 1 -6.35 11.36 -19.00
CA MET A 1 -5.07 11.15 -18.29
C MET A 1 -4.16 10.33 -19.19
N PRO A 2 -2.93 10.78 -19.48
CA PRO A 2 -1.92 10.00 -20.19
C PRO A 2 -1.72 8.61 -19.56
N HIS A 3 -1.78 7.56 -20.38
CA HIS A 3 -1.49 6.19 -19.96
C HIS A 3 -0.05 5.82 -20.34
N ILE A 4 0.71 5.30 -19.38
CA ILE A 4 2.05 4.76 -19.59
C ILE A 4 1.93 3.27 -19.91
N GLU A 5 2.33 2.89 -21.11
CA GLU A 5 2.43 1.49 -21.49
C GLU A 5 3.76 0.91 -21.02
N LEU A 6 3.73 -0.03 -20.07
CA LEU A 6 4.90 -0.79 -19.62
C LEU A 6 5.24 -1.88 -20.63
N ARG A 7 5.87 -1.50 -21.75
CA ARG A 7 6.26 -2.43 -22.82
C ARG A 7 7.72 -2.87 -22.66
N PRO A 8 8.00 -4.15 -22.35
CA PRO A 8 9.38 -4.60 -22.16
C PRO A 8 10.21 -4.44 -23.43
N ASP A 9 11.43 -3.94 -23.29
CA ASP A 9 12.42 -4.00 -24.36
C ASP A 9 12.77 -5.46 -24.68
N GLN A 10 12.44 -5.88 -25.90
CA GLN A 10 12.71 -7.22 -26.43
C GLN A 10 14.20 -7.59 -26.42
N LYS A 11 15.10 -6.61 -26.43
CA LYS A 11 16.55 -6.85 -26.37
C LYS A 11 17.01 -7.30 -24.98
N LEU A 12 16.24 -6.97 -23.95
CA LEU A 12 16.53 -7.32 -22.57
C LEU A 12 15.84 -8.62 -22.15
N LEU A 13 14.92 -9.15 -22.96
CA LEU A 13 14.29 -10.44 -22.76
C LEU A 13 15.13 -11.58 -23.36
N LYS A 14 14.99 -12.79 -22.82
CA LYS A 14 15.60 -14.00 -23.37
C LYS A 14 14.54 -15.08 -23.61
N PRO A 15 13.94 -15.14 -24.81
CA PRO A 15 12.89 -16.13 -25.13
C PRO A 15 13.36 -17.58 -25.01
N ASN A 16 14.66 -17.85 -25.19
CA ASN A 16 15.26 -19.18 -25.14
C ASN A 16 15.93 -19.49 -23.78
N PHE A 17 15.48 -18.83 -22.71
CA PHE A 17 15.94 -19.13 -21.37
C PHE A 17 15.14 -20.30 -20.79
N ASP A 18 15.77 -21.47 -20.66
CA ASP A 18 15.10 -22.73 -20.28
C ASP A 18 14.90 -22.85 -18.75
N GLY A 19 15.21 -21.80 -18.00
CA GLY A 19 15.08 -21.73 -16.55
C GLY A 19 16.38 -22.00 -15.80
N TYR A 20 16.24 -22.44 -14.56
CA TYR A 20 17.35 -22.57 -13.62
C TYR A 20 17.68 -24.03 -13.33
N LYS A 21 18.99 -24.34 -13.25
CA LYS A 21 19.49 -25.60 -12.70
C LYS A 21 20.04 -25.41 -11.29
N LEU A 22 19.74 -26.35 -10.42
CA LEU A 22 20.31 -26.40 -9.08
C LEU A 22 21.84 -26.54 -9.18
N SER A 23 22.55 -25.65 -8.50
CA SER A 23 23.96 -25.84 -8.18
C SER A 23 24.10 -26.26 -6.72
N LEU A 24 24.98 -27.23 -6.50
CA LEU A 24 25.35 -27.73 -5.18
C LEU A 24 26.65 -27.08 -4.67
N GLU A 25 27.18 -26.10 -5.40
CA GLU A 25 28.34 -25.33 -4.97
C GLU A 25 27.98 -24.57 -3.68
N PRO A 26 28.81 -24.70 -2.62
CA PRO A 26 28.53 -24.05 -1.36
C PRO A 26 28.66 -22.54 -1.52
N VAL A 27 27.70 -21.80 -0.95
CA VAL A 27 27.78 -20.35 -0.79
C VAL A 27 28.43 -20.08 0.57
N PRO A 28 29.60 -19.45 0.65
CA PRO A 28 30.20 -19.10 1.92
C PRO A 28 29.29 -18.16 2.73
N VAL A 29 29.09 -18.48 4.01
CA VAL A 29 28.26 -17.70 4.93
C VAL A 29 29.12 -17.24 6.09
N LEU A 30 29.30 -15.94 6.20
CA LEU A 30 29.86 -15.30 7.40
C LEU A 30 28.71 -14.99 8.35
N SER A 31 28.93 -15.17 9.66
CA SER A 31 27.93 -14.91 10.69
C SER A 31 28.53 -14.08 11.82
N THR A 32 27.75 -13.14 12.34
CA THR A 32 28.02 -12.47 13.62
C THR A 32 26.76 -12.49 14.45
N GLU A 33 26.84 -13.25 15.55
CA GLU A 33 25.73 -13.41 16.49
C GLU A 33 25.55 -12.15 17.34
N PHE A 34 24.30 -11.85 17.66
CA PHE A 34 23.95 -10.75 18.54
C PHE A 34 24.05 -11.17 20.00
N SER A 35 24.44 -10.21 20.84
CA SER A 35 24.20 -10.35 22.27
C SER A 35 22.71 -10.22 22.58
N PRO A 36 22.23 -10.73 23.73
CA PRO A 36 20.83 -10.57 24.14
C PRO A 36 20.34 -9.11 24.16
N THR A 37 21.25 -8.15 24.32
CA THR A 37 20.94 -6.71 24.42
C THR A 37 21.15 -5.94 23.11
N SER A 38 21.71 -6.55 22.07
CA SER A 38 22.05 -5.91 20.78
C SER A 38 21.25 -6.48 19.59
N HIS A 39 20.11 -7.08 19.87
CA HIS A 39 19.22 -7.64 18.85
C HIS A 39 18.45 -6.53 18.11
N PRO A 40 17.94 -6.78 16.90
CA PRO A 40 17.26 -5.76 16.10
C PRO A 40 15.96 -5.27 16.77
N HIS A 41 15.67 -3.97 16.64
CA HIS A 41 14.41 -3.39 17.09
C HIS A 41 13.26 -3.82 16.18
N ARG A 42 12.21 -4.40 16.77
CA ARG A 42 10.95 -4.73 16.11
C ARG A 42 9.78 -4.60 17.08
N VAL A 43 8.71 -3.97 16.63
CA VAL A 43 7.44 -3.89 17.35
C VAL A 43 6.74 -5.26 17.29
N LYS A 44 6.28 -5.73 18.45
CA LYS A 44 5.52 -6.98 18.61
C LYS A 44 4.18 -6.64 19.26
N THR A 45 3.17 -6.35 18.44
CA THR A 45 1.81 -6.02 18.90
C THR A 45 0.85 -7.13 18.47
N ASN A 46 0.00 -7.62 19.38
CA ASN A 46 -0.92 -8.72 19.08
C ASN A 46 -2.24 -8.24 18.47
N ASP A 47 -2.63 -6.99 18.73
CA ASP A 47 -3.88 -6.39 18.27
C ASP A 47 -3.57 -5.26 17.28
N CYS A 48 -3.60 -5.56 15.99
CA CYS A 48 -3.40 -4.55 14.96
C CYS A 48 -4.30 -4.82 13.75
N SER A 49 -4.67 -3.81 12.97
CA SER A 49 -5.45 -4.05 11.74
C SER A 49 -4.63 -4.85 10.71
N TYR A 50 -5.28 -5.37 9.67
CA TYR A 50 -4.61 -6.07 8.57
C TYR A 50 -3.46 -5.27 7.93
N TYR A 51 -3.65 -3.96 7.67
CA TYR A 51 -2.58 -3.12 7.11
C TYR A 51 -1.42 -2.87 8.08
N HIS A 52 -1.71 -2.81 9.38
CA HIS A 52 -0.68 -2.72 10.41
C HIS A 52 0.13 -4.02 10.47
N ALA A 53 -0.54 -5.17 10.42
CA ALA A 53 0.13 -6.47 10.38
C ALA A 53 1.05 -6.58 9.16
N ARG A 54 0.57 -6.12 8.00
CA ARG A 54 1.36 -6.05 6.76
C ARG A 54 2.56 -5.12 6.91
N LEU A 55 2.34 -3.90 7.37
CA LEU A 55 3.40 -2.90 7.54
C LEU A 55 4.50 -3.40 8.48
N PHE A 56 4.12 -3.93 9.65
CA PHE A 56 5.08 -4.39 10.66
C PHE A 56 5.74 -5.72 10.29
N GLY A 57 4.99 -6.66 9.72
CA GLY A 57 5.50 -7.98 9.35
C GLY A 57 6.44 -7.96 8.13
N MET A 58 6.15 -7.09 7.16
CA MET A 58 6.86 -7.04 5.88
C MET A 58 7.93 -5.93 5.81
N GLN A 59 8.10 -5.14 6.86
CA GLN A 59 9.16 -4.12 6.88
C GLN A 59 10.54 -4.77 6.77
N ASN A 60 11.39 -4.17 5.93
CA ASN A 60 12.80 -4.51 5.88
C ASN A 60 13.55 -3.67 6.91
N HIS A 61 14.02 -4.31 7.99
CA HIS A 61 14.76 -3.64 9.06
C HIS A 61 16.25 -3.43 8.74
N LEU A 62 16.72 -3.92 7.59
CA LEU A 62 18.09 -3.74 7.11
C LEU A 62 18.09 -2.82 5.89
N VAL A 63 18.61 -1.61 6.07
CA VAL A 63 18.60 -0.58 5.03
C VAL A 63 19.97 -0.48 4.39
N ARG A 64 20.04 -0.84 3.10
CA ARG A 64 21.22 -0.66 2.26
C ARG A 64 21.50 0.82 2.02
N ASP A 65 22.77 1.21 2.05
CA ASP A 65 23.21 2.51 1.58
C ASP A 65 23.62 2.48 0.10
N PRO A 66 22.86 3.13 -0.81
CA PRO A 66 23.20 3.09 -2.23
C PRO A 66 24.46 3.91 -2.59
N TRP A 67 24.94 4.79 -1.71
CA TRP A 67 26.17 5.58 -1.93
C TRP A 67 27.43 4.91 -1.37
N ALA A 68 27.29 3.89 -0.52
CA ALA A 68 28.40 3.19 0.12
C ALA A 68 28.25 1.67 -0.08
N PRO A 69 28.73 1.11 -1.21
CA PRO A 69 28.61 -0.31 -1.51
C PRO A 69 29.13 -1.19 -0.38
N GLY A 70 28.39 -2.25 -0.05
CA GLY A 70 28.74 -3.17 1.04
C GLY A 70 28.35 -2.67 2.41
N GLN A 71 27.71 -1.49 2.52
CA GLN A 71 27.22 -0.95 3.79
C GLN A 71 25.70 -0.99 3.90
N CYS A 72 25.24 -1.44 5.06
CA CYS A 72 23.84 -1.41 5.44
C CYS A 72 23.69 -1.13 6.92
N TYR A 73 22.49 -0.72 7.32
CA TYR A 73 22.23 -0.20 8.65
C TYR A 73 20.95 -0.80 9.22
N TYR A 74 20.96 -1.06 10.52
CA TYR A 74 19.78 -1.47 11.27
C TYR A 74 19.76 -0.79 12.63
N LEU A 75 18.57 -0.66 13.22
CA LEU A 75 18.43 -0.17 14.59
C LEU A 75 18.34 -1.35 15.55
N ASP A 76 19.10 -1.33 16.63
CA ASP A 76 18.99 -2.32 17.69
C ASP A 76 17.93 -1.96 18.74
N SER A 77 17.60 -2.92 19.60
CA SER A 77 16.56 -2.80 20.64
C SER A 77 16.83 -1.70 21.67
N ILE A 78 18.08 -1.25 21.82
CA ILE A 78 18.46 -0.17 22.74
C ILE A 78 18.56 1.20 22.04
N GLY A 79 18.21 1.27 20.75
CA GLY A 79 18.15 2.49 19.96
C GLY A 79 19.50 2.91 19.37
N LEU A 80 20.49 2.03 19.30
CA LEU A 80 21.71 2.32 18.53
C LEU A 80 21.48 1.99 17.06
N LEU A 81 21.85 2.93 16.20
CA LEU A 81 21.95 2.72 14.77
C LEU A 81 23.28 2.04 14.47
N GLN A 82 23.21 0.77 14.07
CA GLN A 82 24.34 -0.09 13.83
C GLN A 82 24.71 -0.07 12.36
N ARG A 83 25.98 0.17 12.06
CA ARG A 83 26.58 0.06 10.74
C ARG A 83 27.16 -1.33 10.55
N VAL A 84 26.80 -1.95 9.45
CA VAL A 84 27.32 -3.23 8.98
C VAL A 84 28.09 -2.95 7.70
N CYS A 85 29.31 -3.48 7.60
CA CYS A 85 30.18 -3.25 6.45
C CYS A 85 30.80 -4.57 6.01
N TYR A 86 30.55 -4.96 4.77
CA TYR A 86 31.22 -6.06 4.11
C TYR A 86 32.36 -5.51 3.24
N ASP A 87 33.57 -5.98 3.48
CA ASP A 87 34.73 -5.69 2.65
C ASP A 87 34.84 -6.75 1.54
N SER A 88 34.36 -6.38 0.35
CA SER A 88 34.42 -7.21 -0.86
C SER A 88 35.85 -7.63 -1.22
N ALA A 89 36.83 -6.72 -1.07
CA ALA A 89 38.21 -7.00 -1.45
C ALA A 89 38.87 -8.03 -0.53
N GLN A 90 38.47 -8.06 0.75
CA GLN A 90 38.98 -9.00 1.74
C GLN A 90 38.05 -10.20 1.97
N GLY A 91 36.86 -10.21 1.37
CA GLY A 91 35.85 -11.24 1.56
C GLY A 91 35.47 -11.43 3.03
N ARG A 92 35.35 -10.34 3.80
CA ARG A 92 35.04 -10.43 5.24
C ARG A 92 34.11 -9.31 5.70
N MET A 93 33.38 -9.59 6.77
CA MET A 93 32.61 -8.57 7.48
C MET A 93 33.52 -7.81 8.46
N LEU A 94 33.47 -6.49 8.43
CA LEU A 94 34.11 -5.64 9.43
C LEU A 94 33.29 -5.64 10.73
N PRO A 95 33.90 -5.29 11.88
CA PRO A 95 33.16 -5.17 13.13
C PRO A 95 31.98 -4.20 13.01
N ILE A 96 30.82 -4.63 13.52
CA ILE A 96 29.62 -3.80 13.61
C ILE A 96 29.95 -2.58 14.48
N ALA A 97 29.58 -1.39 14.02
CA ALA A 97 29.89 -0.15 14.69
C ALA A 97 28.63 0.71 14.85
N ALA A 98 28.37 1.17 16.09
CA ALA A 98 27.31 2.13 16.33
C ALA A 98 27.70 3.50 15.75
N VAL A 99 26.81 4.08 14.93
CA VAL A 99 27.02 5.40 14.31
C VAL A 99 26.12 6.48 14.88
N TYR A 100 25.04 6.12 15.57
CA TYR A 100 24.16 7.09 16.22
C TYR A 100 23.39 6.42 17.35
N LYS A 101 23.06 7.18 18.41
CA LYS A 101 22.17 6.73 19.48
C LYS A 101 20.88 7.52 19.42
N LEU A 102 19.78 6.83 19.17
CA LEU A 102 18.45 7.39 19.27
C LEU A 102 18.17 7.77 20.73
N PRO A 103 17.77 9.01 21.03
CA PRO A 103 17.37 9.39 22.37
C PRO A 103 16.11 8.60 22.73
N THR A 104 16.24 7.57 23.57
CA THR A 104 15.11 6.79 24.06
C THR A 104 14.24 7.72 24.88
N VAL A 105 12.98 7.94 24.47
CA VAL A 105 12.00 8.59 25.33
C VAL A 105 11.79 7.61 26.49
N ALA A 106 12.29 7.96 27.68
CA ALA A 106 11.88 7.25 28.89
C ALA A 106 10.36 7.30 28.91
N SER A 107 9.70 6.15 28.97
CA SER A 107 8.27 6.05 29.22
C SER A 107 8.00 6.77 30.54
N ASN A 108 7.70 8.07 30.46
CA ASN A 108 7.31 8.85 31.61
C ASN A 108 5.99 8.23 32.06
N GLY A 109 6.02 7.61 33.24
CA GLY A 109 4.90 6.87 33.78
C GLY A 109 3.66 7.75 33.89
N SER A 110 2.73 7.57 32.95
CA SER A 110 1.29 7.68 33.10
C SER A 110 0.66 7.33 31.75
N ASN A 111 -0.10 6.22 31.70
CA ASN A 111 -0.85 5.65 30.56
C ASN A 111 -0.10 4.57 29.76
N GLY A 112 0.37 3.54 30.46
CA GLY A 112 1.16 2.41 29.92
C GLY A 112 0.43 1.41 29.00
N GLU A 113 -0.79 1.70 28.53
CA GLU A 113 -1.52 0.82 27.61
C GLU A 113 -1.95 1.53 26.31
N GLU A 114 -2.27 2.83 26.35
CA GLU A 114 -2.62 3.62 25.15
C GLU A 114 -1.38 3.99 24.29
N ASP A 115 -0.21 4.21 24.92
CA ASP A 115 1.04 4.56 24.21
C ASP A 115 1.64 3.39 23.39
N ALA A 116 1.27 2.15 23.68
CA ALA A 116 1.74 0.97 22.96
C ALA A 116 1.04 0.78 21.61
N ALA A 117 -0.23 1.22 21.50
CA ALA A 117 -1.04 1.06 20.29
C ALA A 117 -0.62 1.99 19.14
N ALA A 118 0.10 3.08 19.44
CA ALA A 118 0.50 4.09 18.46
C ALA A 118 1.96 3.98 17.98
N ARG A 119 2.72 2.97 18.45
CA ARG A 119 4.15 2.84 18.16
C ARG A 119 4.41 1.99 16.92
N TYR A 120 5.01 2.63 15.92
CA TYR A 120 5.47 1.98 14.70
C TYR A 120 6.92 1.49 14.87
N ASN A 121 7.34 0.62 13.97
CA ASN A 121 8.76 0.29 13.82
C ASN A 121 9.56 1.55 13.46
N CYS A 122 10.75 1.71 14.04
CA CYS A 122 11.69 2.70 13.56
C CYS A 122 12.06 2.42 12.10
N SER A 123 12.31 3.47 11.33
CA SER A 123 12.62 3.38 9.91
C SER A 123 13.68 4.41 9.56
N LEU A 124 14.47 4.12 8.52
CA LEU A 124 15.51 5.02 8.06
C LEU A 124 15.65 4.95 6.54
N LEU A 125 16.13 6.03 5.95
CA LEU A 125 16.48 6.07 4.53
C LEU A 125 17.52 7.15 4.26
N PHE A 126 18.15 7.05 3.09
CA PHE A 126 19.22 7.95 2.65
C PHE A 126 18.72 8.80 1.48
N PRO A 127 18.38 10.09 1.69
CA PRO A 127 17.96 10.97 0.60
C PRO A 127 19.14 11.55 -0.21
N SER A 128 20.37 11.45 0.30
CA SER A 128 21.62 11.90 -0.36
C SER A 128 22.83 11.15 0.21
N GLU A 129 24.02 11.42 -0.33
CA GLU A 129 25.31 10.90 0.17
C GLU A 129 25.70 11.43 1.57
N HIS A 130 25.10 12.53 2.04
CA HIS A 130 25.51 13.20 3.29
C HIS A 130 24.44 13.23 4.38
N HIS A 131 23.22 12.81 4.07
CA HIS A 131 22.09 12.88 5.00
C HIS A 131 21.42 11.52 5.16
N CYS A 132 20.97 11.21 6.38
CA CYS A 132 20.09 10.10 6.70
C CYS A 132 18.84 10.66 7.39
N LEU A 133 17.67 10.19 7.00
CA LEU A 133 16.44 10.42 7.75
C LEU A 133 16.20 9.21 8.66
N LEU A 134 15.87 9.47 9.91
CA LEU A 134 15.59 8.44 10.92
C LEU A 134 14.28 8.77 11.64
N SER A 135 13.24 7.96 11.43
CA SER A 135 12.00 8.02 12.21
C SER A 135 12.11 7.08 13.40
N ASP A 136 11.70 7.56 14.58
CA ASP A 136 11.60 6.71 15.77
C ASP A 136 10.33 5.86 15.82
N GLY A 137 9.45 5.98 14.83
CA GLY A 137 8.18 5.26 14.80
C GLY A 137 7.14 5.82 15.77
N CYS A 138 7.41 6.97 16.41
CA CYS A 138 6.48 7.68 17.29
C CYS A 138 6.20 9.10 16.77
N GLY A 139 6.35 9.32 15.45
CA GLY A 139 6.05 10.59 14.78
C GLY A 139 7.18 11.63 14.86
N THR A 140 8.37 11.24 15.33
CA THR A 140 9.54 12.11 15.29
C THR A 140 10.54 11.65 14.23
N VAL A 141 10.81 12.52 13.26
CA VAL A 141 11.82 12.32 12.21
C VAL A 141 13.05 13.16 12.50
N ARG A 142 14.23 12.57 12.42
CA ARG A 142 15.52 13.23 12.61
C ARG A 142 16.29 13.29 11.30
N VAL A 143 16.88 14.45 11.02
CA VAL A 143 17.84 14.63 9.94
C VAL A 143 19.24 14.48 10.52
N LEU A 144 19.93 13.42 10.12
CA LEU A 144 21.29 13.11 10.55
C LEU A 144 22.28 13.50 9.45
N GLU A 145 23.33 14.24 9.82
CA GLU A 145 24.52 14.45 9.01
C GLU A 145 25.45 13.27 9.18
N THR A 146 25.71 12.57 8.08
CA THR A 146 26.48 11.33 8.11
C THR A 146 27.97 11.55 7.82
N GLY A 147 28.33 12.70 7.25
CA GLY A 147 29.68 12.93 6.72
C GLY A 147 30.07 11.87 5.70
N ASP A 148 31.34 11.47 5.72
CA ASP A 148 31.85 10.33 4.94
C ASP A 148 31.51 9.00 5.62
N ARG A 149 30.52 8.30 5.07
CA ARG A 149 30.01 7.02 5.59
C ARG A 149 31.01 5.88 5.46
N THR A 150 32.04 5.99 4.63
CA THR A 150 33.09 4.95 4.54
C THR A 150 33.92 4.84 5.81
N THR A 151 34.02 5.93 6.57
CA THR A 151 34.74 5.96 7.85
C THR A 151 33.94 5.36 9.00
N GLY A 152 32.61 5.34 8.86
CA GLY A 152 31.60 5.12 9.90
C GLY A 152 31.93 5.68 11.27
N ARG A 153 32.28 6.96 11.26
CA ARG A 153 32.26 7.83 12.43
C ARG A 153 30.84 8.06 12.92
N GLU A 154 30.73 8.56 14.15
CA GLU A 154 29.45 9.00 14.71
C GLU A 154 28.81 10.10 13.86
N TRP A 155 27.51 9.93 13.61
CA TRP A 155 26.66 10.85 12.89
C TRP A 155 26.08 11.89 13.83
N LYS A 156 25.77 13.08 13.29
CA LYS A 156 25.26 14.21 14.08
C LYS A 156 23.82 14.49 13.72
N ALA A 157 22.95 14.61 14.73
CA ALA A 157 21.61 15.12 14.51
C ALA A 157 21.67 16.62 14.18
N GLN A 158 21.30 16.98 12.96
CA GLN A 158 21.18 18.38 12.54
C GLN A 158 19.84 18.96 12.97
N SER A 159 18.76 18.18 12.87
CA SER A 159 17.41 18.64 13.21
C SER A 159 16.52 17.48 13.64
N THR A 160 15.57 17.77 14.54
CA THR A 160 14.54 16.86 15.02
C THR A 160 13.20 17.50 14.75
N LEU A 161 12.30 16.75 14.12
CA LEU A 161 11.06 17.27 13.58
C LEU A 161 9.90 16.41 14.06
N ARG A 162 8.82 17.07 14.45
CA ARG A 162 7.56 16.44 14.82
C ARG A 162 6.45 17.05 13.98
N PRO A 163 6.13 16.44 12.81
CA PRO A 163 5.18 17.03 11.87
C PRO A 163 3.85 17.45 12.50
N VAL A 164 3.34 16.69 13.48
CA VAL A 164 2.11 16.99 14.24
C VAL A 164 2.20 18.31 15.04
N GLU A 165 3.34 18.59 15.66
CA GLU A 165 3.52 19.77 16.53
C GLU A 165 3.66 21.08 15.75
N HIS A 166 3.90 21.02 14.44
CA HIS A 166 4.15 22.20 13.62
C HIS A 166 2.88 22.88 13.08
N ASN A 167 1.67 22.42 13.41
CA ASN A 167 0.38 22.95 12.91
C ASN A 167 0.25 23.07 11.37
N LEU A 168 1.19 22.48 10.63
CA LEU A 168 1.21 22.40 9.16
C LEU A 168 0.65 21.06 8.66
N ALA A 169 -0.12 20.36 9.49
CA ALA A 169 -0.37 18.94 9.36
C ALA A 169 -1.84 18.59 9.65
N GLN A 170 -2.77 19.30 9.01
CA GLN A 170 -4.19 18.96 9.11
C GLN A 170 -4.41 17.54 8.56
N GLY A 171 -5.01 16.67 9.37
CA GLY A 171 -5.23 15.27 9.01
C GLY A 171 -4.05 14.32 9.27
N VAL A 172 -3.00 14.74 10.00
CA VAL A 172 -2.05 13.78 10.61
C VAL A 172 -2.65 13.27 11.91
N LEU A 173 -2.75 11.96 12.06
CA LEU A 173 -3.30 11.35 13.26
C LEU A 173 -2.26 11.40 14.40
N PRO A 174 -2.71 11.48 15.66
CA PRO A 174 -1.80 11.27 16.78
C PRO A 174 -1.19 9.86 16.68
N GLY A 175 0.13 9.77 16.80
CA GLY A 175 0.85 8.50 16.78
C GLY A 175 2.07 8.48 15.87
N GLY A 176 2.54 7.27 15.57
CA GLY A 176 3.72 7.01 14.76
C GLY A 176 3.50 7.00 13.25
N ASP A 177 4.62 6.88 12.54
CA ASP A 177 4.68 6.72 11.09
C ASP A 177 5.93 5.92 10.66
N VAL A 178 5.96 5.47 9.40
CA VAL A 178 7.11 4.78 8.79
C VAL A 178 7.57 5.52 7.55
N LEU A 179 8.87 5.78 7.45
CA LEU A 179 9.51 6.36 6.26
C LEU A 179 9.43 5.38 5.08
N LEU A 180 8.96 5.86 3.93
CA LEU A 180 8.85 5.08 2.70
C LEU A 180 9.90 5.47 1.64
N ASP A 181 10.07 6.76 1.38
CA ASP A 181 11.03 7.29 0.41
C ASP A 181 11.45 8.72 0.76
N GLY A 182 12.57 9.18 0.21
CA GLY A 182 13.03 10.56 0.39
C GLY A 182 14.08 10.99 -0.60
N ARG A 183 14.15 12.30 -0.86
CA ARG A 183 15.04 12.91 -1.84
C ARG A 183 15.58 14.25 -1.38
N TYR A 184 16.87 14.43 -1.65
CA TYR A 184 17.52 15.73 -1.59
C TYR A 184 17.48 16.39 -2.96
N VAL A 185 17.00 17.63 -3.02
CA VAL A 185 16.88 18.42 -4.25
C VAL A 185 17.45 19.81 -4.00
N VAL A 186 18.18 20.34 -4.98
CA VAL A 186 18.57 21.76 -4.98
C VAL A 186 17.71 22.48 -6.02
N ARG A 187 16.89 23.43 -5.57
CA ARG A 187 15.96 24.19 -6.43
C ARG A 187 16.09 25.67 -6.14
N ASP A 188 16.37 26.47 -7.16
CA ASP A 188 16.52 27.93 -7.05
C ASP A 188 17.50 28.37 -5.94
N GLY A 189 18.61 27.63 -5.79
CA GLY A 189 19.62 27.85 -4.75
C GLY A 189 19.22 27.37 -3.34
N LYS A 190 17.98 26.92 -3.14
CA LYS A 190 17.51 26.31 -1.90
C LYS A 190 17.83 24.82 -1.88
N ARG A 191 18.25 24.33 -0.72
CA ARG A 191 18.47 22.89 -0.48
C ARG A 191 17.24 22.34 0.23
N LEU A 192 16.61 21.37 -0.39
CA LEU A 192 15.35 20.80 0.03
C LEU A 192 15.51 19.31 0.33
N LEU A 193 14.91 18.85 1.43
CA LEU A 193 14.74 17.44 1.73
C LEU A 193 13.25 17.12 1.68
N HIS A 194 12.85 16.31 0.71
CA HIS A 194 11.51 15.76 0.64
C HIS A 194 11.51 14.35 1.20
N PHE A 195 10.47 13.97 1.93
CA PHE A 195 10.31 12.61 2.38
C PHE A 195 8.84 12.23 2.53
N LEU A 196 8.59 10.93 2.42
CA LEU A 196 7.28 10.31 2.49
C LEU A 196 7.21 9.45 3.74
N THR A 197 6.16 9.62 4.54
CA THR A 197 5.82 8.72 5.65
C THR A 197 4.44 8.11 5.46
N LEU A 198 4.27 6.88 5.93
CA LEU A 198 3.00 6.18 5.95
C LEU A 198 2.49 6.07 7.38
N GLN A 199 1.26 6.51 7.57
CA GLN A 199 0.47 6.32 8.77
C GLN A 199 -0.81 5.59 8.41
N LEU A 200 -1.27 4.71 9.29
CA LEU A 200 -2.49 3.93 9.11
C LEU A 200 -3.55 4.40 10.11
N ASP A 201 -4.74 4.74 9.61
CA ASP A 201 -5.92 5.04 10.42
C ASP A 201 -6.66 3.73 10.71
N GLY A 202 -6.49 3.21 11.92
CA GLY A 202 -7.16 2.00 12.40
C GLY A 202 -8.29 2.35 13.35
N GLN A 203 -9.41 2.88 12.86
CA GLN A 203 -10.62 2.95 13.68
C GLN A 203 -11.24 1.54 13.81
N PRO A 204 -11.64 1.11 15.01
CA PRO A 204 -12.15 -0.25 15.25
C PRO A 204 -13.45 -0.58 14.48
N GLU A 205 -14.19 0.43 14.03
CA GLU A 205 -15.49 0.29 13.37
C GLU A 205 -15.47 0.71 11.88
N ALA A 206 -14.33 1.18 11.35
CA ALA A 206 -14.23 1.66 9.96
C ALA A 206 -13.09 0.98 9.20
N LYS A 207 -13.23 0.90 7.87
CA LYS A 207 -12.17 0.39 6.97
C LYS A 207 -10.88 1.16 7.22
N SER A 208 -9.79 0.42 7.46
CA SER A 208 -8.49 1.04 7.71
C SER A 208 -8.05 1.90 6.53
N LYS A 209 -7.71 3.16 6.78
CA LYS A 209 -7.25 4.09 5.74
C LYS A 209 -5.73 4.22 5.79
N CYS A 210 -5.12 4.36 4.63
CA CYS A 210 -3.70 4.67 4.50
C CYS A 210 -3.54 6.18 4.26
N LEU A 211 -2.73 6.82 5.11
CA LEU A 211 -2.36 8.22 5.00
C LEU A 211 -0.88 8.31 4.63
N LEU A 212 -0.61 8.79 3.43
CA LEU A 212 0.73 9.05 2.93
C LEU A 212 1.04 10.53 3.11
N HIS A 213 1.91 10.85 4.06
CA HIS A 213 2.36 12.21 4.31
C HIS A 213 3.60 12.53 3.49
N TRP A 214 3.61 13.69 2.86
CA TRP A 214 4.71 14.22 2.11
C TRP A 214 5.17 15.54 2.71
N HIS A 215 6.33 15.48 3.37
CA HIS A 215 6.96 16.61 4.02
C HIS A 215 8.12 17.17 3.19
N THR A 216 8.30 18.48 3.26
CA THR A 216 9.43 19.18 2.64
C THR A 216 10.13 20.02 3.70
N LEU A 217 11.45 19.84 3.80
CA LEU A 217 12.32 20.61 4.67
C LEU A 217 13.20 21.51 3.81
N GLU A 218 13.41 22.74 4.27
CA GLU A 218 14.39 23.66 3.69
C GLU A 218 15.58 23.80 4.65
N GLN A 219 16.80 23.74 4.11
CA GLN A 219 18.00 24.01 4.90
C GLN A 219 18.15 25.52 5.09
N GLN A 220 18.29 25.95 6.35
CA GLN A 220 18.54 27.34 6.70
C GLN A 220 19.86 27.82 6.07
N GLN A 221 19.81 28.94 5.35
CA GLN A 221 20.98 29.51 4.65
C GLN A 221 21.87 30.38 5.54
N SER A 222 21.34 30.88 6.65
CA SER A 222 22.05 31.78 7.58
C SER A 222 22.14 31.16 8.97
N GLY A 223 23.35 30.86 9.45
CA GLY A 223 23.60 30.24 10.75
C GLY A 223 24.09 28.79 10.65
N PRO A 224 24.03 28.00 11.73
CA PRO A 224 24.37 26.58 11.67
C PRO A 224 23.38 25.84 10.75
N PRO A 225 23.83 24.78 10.03
CA PRO A 225 22.97 24.04 9.13
C PRO A 225 21.85 23.34 9.91
N ALA A 226 20.64 23.86 9.77
CA ALA A 226 19.43 23.34 10.37
C ALA A 226 18.36 23.18 9.29
N TRP A 227 17.53 22.15 9.42
CA TRP A 227 16.43 21.83 8.52
C TRP A 227 15.11 22.22 9.17
N THR A 228 14.30 23.00 8.44
CA THR A 228 13.00 23.46 8.92
C THR A 228 11.90 22.96 8.00
N LEU A 229 10.82 22.44 8.59
CA LEU A 229 9.63 22.03 7.85
C LEU A 229 8.98 23.26 7.18
N CYS A 230 8.90 23.26 5.85
CA CYS A 230 8.33 24.35 5.07
C CYS A 230 7.05 23.97 4.33
N ALA A 231 6.84 22.69 4.01
CA ALA A 231 5.62 22.21 3.41
C ALA A 231 5.24 20.82 3.89
N SER A 232 3.94 20.53 3.89
CA SER A 232 3.37 19.26 4.28
C SER A 232 2.12 18.98 3.47
N ARG A 233 1.99 17.76 2.99
CA ARG A 233 0.87 17.29 2.17
C ARG A 233 0.44 15.92 2.67
N THR A 234 -0.82 15.58 2.50
CA THR A 234 -1.35 14.27 2.86
C THR A 234 -2.13 13.72 1.68
N LEU A 235 -1.81 12.49 1.27
CA LEU A 235 -2.61 11.71 0.35
C LEU A 235 -3.32 10.60 1.15
N ALA A 236 -4.59 10.35 0.85
CA ALA A 236 -5.38 9.31 1.50
C ALA A 236 -5.84 8.25 0.50
N SER A 237 -5.92 7.00 0.95
CA SER A 237 -6.49 5.88 0.20
C SER A 237 -7.08 4.83 1.15
N ASN A 238 -7.99 4.01 0.63
CA ASN A 238 -8.45 2.79 1.30
C ASN A 238 -7.54 1.58 0.99
N GLY A 239 -6.59 1.73 0.06
CA GLY A 239 -5.67 0.68 -0.37
C GLY A 239 -4.27 0.87 0.18
N TYR A 240 -3.54 -0.24 0.37
CA TYR A 240 -2.17 -0.22 0.85
C TYR A 240 -1.20 0.18 -0.28
N PRO A 241 -0.19 1.03 -0.03
CA PRO A 241 0.76 1.42 -1.06
C PRO A 241 1.80 0.29 -1.24
N ARG A 242 1.72 -0.42 -2.37
CA ARG A 242 2.62 -1.53 -2.73
C ARG A 242 3.96 -1.07 -3.31
N PHE A 243 4.02 0.18 -3.77
CA PHE A 243 5.22 0.90 -4.15
C PHE A 243 4.96 2.39 -3.97
N CYS A 244 5.96 3.13 -3.52
CA CYS A 244 5.87 4.57 -3.35
C CYS A 244 7.24 5.21 -3.57
N ALA A 245 7.33 6.20 -4.46
CA ALA A 245 8.59 6.91 -4.73
C ALA A 245 8.34 8.35 -5.20
N LEU A 246 9.19 9.27 -4.77
CA LEU A 246 9.27 10.63 -5.30
C LEU A 246 9.94 10.61 -6.68
N ASP A 247 9.45 11.45 -7.59
CA ASP A 247 10.13 11.67 -8.87
C ASP A 247 11.48 12.40 -8.70
N TYR A 248 12.23 12.56 -9.79
CA TYR A 248 13.57 13.16 -9.77
C TYR A 248 13.64 14.53 -9.11
N HIS A 249 12.56 15.31 -9.21
CA HIS A 249 12.51 16.68 -8.73
C HIS A 249 11.77 16.80 -7.41
N ALA A 250 11.23 15.70 -6.87
CA ALA A 250 10.22 15.72 -5.82
C ALA A 250 9.12 16.75 -6.15
N ALA A 251 8.58 16.66 -7.37
CA ALA A 251 7.43 17.44 -7.84
C ALA A 251 6.16 16.59 -7.95
N ALA A 252 6.33 15.27 -8.02
CA ALA A 252 5.26 14.29 -7.99
C ALA A 252 5.66 13.05 -7.19
N VAL A 253 4.65 12.30 -6.74
CA VAL A 253 4.79 10.99 -6.10
C VAL A 253 4.20 9.91 -7.01
N LEU A 254 4.91 8.81 -7.17
CA LEU A 254 4.43 7.61 -7.85
C LEU A 254 3.97 6.62 -6.79
N VAL A 255 2.72 6.16 -6.89
CA VAL A 255 2.13 5.19 -5.95
C VAL A 255 1.54 4.02 -6.72
N ALA A 256 1.93 2.80 -6.37
CA ALA A 256 1.25 1.59 -6.85
C ALA A 256 0.30 1.05 -5.78
N SER A 257 -0.98 0.91 -6.11
CA SER A 257 -1.99 0.39 -5.19
C SER A 257 -3.18 -0.19 -5.97
N ASP A 258 -3.99 -0.96 -5.26
CA ASP A 258 -5.29 -1.47 -5.72
C ASP A 258 -6.42 -0.46 -5.52
N GLN A 259 -6.19 0.59 -4.74
CA GLN A 259 -7.12 1.71 -4.58
C GLN A 259 -6.43 3.06 -4.82
N PRO A 260 -7.11 4.03 -5.46
CA PRO A 260 -6.54 5.31 -5.80
C PRO A 260 -6.12 6.12 -4.57
N TYR A 261 -4.97 6.81 -4.67
CA TYR A 261 -4.55 7.80 -3.68
C TYR A 261 -5.00 9.19 -4.12
N ARG A 262 -5.49 10.03 -3.21
CA ARG A 262 -5.88 11.41 -3.54
C ARG A 262 -5.34 12.37 -2.50
N PHE A 263 -4.93 13.57 -2.92
CA PHE A 263 -4.57 14.62 -1.98
C PHE A 263 -5.78 14.95 -1.11
N ALA A 264 -5.57 14.93 0.20
CA ALA A 264 -6.53 15.33 1.22
C ALA A 264 -6.12 16.66 1.85
N TYR A 265 -4.82 16.99 1.83
CA TYR A 265 -4.27 18.21 2.39
C TYR A 265 -2.97 18.62 1.68
N ASP A 266 -2.75 19.93 1.56
CA ASP A 266 -1.48 20.53 1.15
C ASP A 266 -1.38 21.93 1.76
N SER A 267 -0.31 22.18 2.53
CA SER A 267 -0.08 23.41 3.29
C SER A 267 0.27 24.62 2.42
N GLU A 268 0.81 24.40 1.21
CA GLU A 268 1.21 25.48 0.30
C GLU A 268 0.09 25.81 -0.70
N ARG A 269 -0.68 24.79 -1.10
CA ARG A 269 -1.78 24.91 -2.05
C ARG A 269 -2.97 24.17 -1.47
N PRO A 270 -4.02 24.84 -0.98
CA PRO A 270 -5.21 24.14 -0.51
C PRO A 270 -5.75 23.20 -1.58
N VAL A 271 -6.01 21.95 -1.20
CA VAL A 271 -6.58 20.96 -2.12
C VAL A 271 -7.98 21.42 -2.49
N VAL A 272 -8.16 21.78 -3.75
CA VAL A 272 -9.49 21.99 -4.31
C VAL A 272 -10.06 20.59 -4.50
N GLY A 273 -10.87 20.14 -3.53
CA GLY A 273 -11.69 18.96 -3.77
C GLY A 273 -12.53 19.17 -5.02
N PRO A 274 -13.15 18.12 -5.60
CA PRO A 274 -14.38 18.39 -6.33
C PRO A 274 -15.18 19.34 -5.42
N GLU A 275 -15.68 20.46 -5.96
CA GLU A 275 -16.73 21.19 -5.26
C GLU A 275 -17.63 20.09 -4.70
N PRO A 276 -18.02 20.11 -3.41
CA PRO A 276 -19.18 19.31 -3.05
C PRO A 276 -20.14 19.63 -4.17
N LYS A 277 -20.54 18.63 -4.99
CA LYS A 277 -21.68 18.80 -5.90
C LYS A 277 -22.59 19.65 -5.07
N PRO A 278 -22.90 20.90 -5.48
CA PRO A 278 -23.57 21.83 -4.59
C PRO A 278 -24.60 20.95 -3.93
N THR A 279 -24.46 20.76 -2.61
CA THR A 279 -25.56 20.25 -1.82
C THR A 279 -26.60 21.20 -2.31
N GLU A 280 -27.45 20.74 -3.25
CA GLU A 280 -28.41 21.59 -3.94
C GLU A 280 -28.99 22.26 -2.75
N SER A 281 -28.71 23.57 -2.67
CA SER A 281 -28.97 24.33 -1.47
C SER A 281 -30.31 23.84 -1.09
N GLU A 282 -30.41 23.12 0.03
CA GLU A 282 -31.69 22.76 0.54
C GLU A 282 -32.26 24.16 0.76
N SER A 283 -33.01 24.65 -0.23
CA SER A 283 -34.38 25.01 0.02
C SER A 283 -34.76 24.04 1.10
N VAL A 284 -34.97 24.60 2.28
CA VAL A 284 -35.55 23.89 3.40
C VAL A 284 -36.90 23.41 2.89
N ASP A 285 -36.87 22.40 2.05
CA ASP A 285 -37.94 21.58 1.60
C ASP A 285 -37.97 20.55 2.69
N ALA A 286 -39.10 20.54 3.38
CA ALA A 286 -39.34 19.65 4.49
C ALA A 286 -38.83 18.24 4.14
N PRO A 287 -38.19 17.52 5.09
CA PRO A 287 -37.68 16.18 4.86
C PRO A 287 -38.74 15.35 4.15
N ALA A 288 -38.35 14.64 3.08
CA ALA A 288 -39.29 13.94 2.22
C ALA A 288 -40.15 13.02 3.09
N ALA A 289 -41.44 12.87 2.75
CA ALA A 289 -42.38 12.16 3.62
C ALA A 289 -41.93 10.73 4.00
N TRP A 290 -41.15 10.06 3.14
CA TRP A 290 -40.57 8.74 3.41
C TRP A 290 -39.34 8.77 4.31
N GLU A 291 -38.61 9.88 4.42
CA GLU A 291 -37.51 10.02 5.38
C GLU A 291 -38.04 10.14 6.82
N GLN A 292 -39.24 10.72 6.96
CA GLN A 292 -39.96 10.76 8.24
C GLN A 292 -40.58 9.40 8.60
N PHE A 293 -40.89 8.57 7.60
CA PHE A 293 -41.51 7.26 7.74
C PHE A 293 -40.82 6.23 6.82
N PRO A 294 -39.62 5.74 7.20
CA PRO A 294 -38.79 4.91 6.33
C PRO A 294 -39.44 3.55 6.04
N PHE A 295 -39.25 3.08 4.80
CA PHE A 295 -39.69 1.78 4.34
C PHE A 295 -38.60 1.09 3.51
N ARG A 296 -38.72 -0.22 3.36
CA ARG A 296 -37.91 -1.03 2.45
C ARG A 296 -38.79 -1.55 1.33
N TRP A 297 -38.25 -1.72 0.13
CA TRP A 297 -39.00 -2.34 -0.97
C TRP A 297 -38.16 -3.37 -1.70
N THR A 298 -38.81 -4.40 -2.22
CA THR A 298 -38.23 -5.45 -3.05
C THR A 298 -39.12 -5.66 -4.27
N GLN A 299 -38.64 -6.37 -5.29
CA GLN A 299 -39.52 -6.76 -6.40
C GLN A 299 -39.23 -8.16 -6.92
N THR A 300 -40.21 -8.71 -7.61
CA THR A 300 -40.06 -9.86 -8.50
C THR A 300 -40.40 -9.43 -9.93
N PRO A 301 -40.30 -10.30 -10.94
CA PRO A 301 -40.80 -9.97 -12.29
C PRO A 301 -42.27 -9.56 -12.33
N ASP A 302 -43.08 -10.00 -11.36
CA ASP A 302 -44.54 -9.86 -11.40
C ASP A 302 -45.10 -8.86 -10.36
N GLU A 303 -44.37 -8.59 -9.28
CA GLU A 303 -44.85 -7.74 -8.17
C GLU A 303 -43.74 -6.85 -7.57
N VAL A 304 -44.15 -5.79 -6.89
CA VAL A 304 -43.32 -4.89 -6.08
C VAL A 304 -43.85 -4.91 -4.65
N ASN A 305 -42.99 -5.24 -3.69
CA ASN A 305 -43.33 -5.34 -2.28
C ASN A 305 -42.72 -4.18 -1.51
N VAL A 306 -43.51 -3.49 -0.68
CA VAL A 306 -43.07 -2.39 0.19
C VAL A 306 -43.42 -2.72 1.63
N THR A 307 -42.42 -2.65 2.51
CA THR A 307 -42.50 -3.02 3.93
C THR A 307 -42.12 -1.83 4.81
N PHE A 308 -43.04 -1.47 5.71
CA PHE A 308 -42.83 -0.48 6.77
C PHE A 308 -42.64 -1.15 8.13
N ASP A 309 -41.65 -0.71 8.89
CA ASP A 309 -41.52 -1.07 10.31
C ASP A 309 -42.58 -0.31 11.12
N LYS A 310 -43.43 -1.03 11.87
CA LYS A 310 -44.55 -0.39 12.57
C LYS A 310 -44.10 0.25 13.88
N HIS A 311 -44.25 1.57 13.97
CA HIS A 311 -44.04 2.32 15.21
C HIS A 311 -45.36 2.52 15.96
N LYS A 312 -45.31 2.50 17.30
CA LYS A 312 -46.51 2.60 18.17
C LYS A 312 -47.28 3.91 18.01
N ASP A 313 -46.62 4.95 17.51
CA ASP A 313 -47.13 6.31 17.38
C ASP A 313 -47.48 6.68 15.92
N VAL A 314 -47.52 5.71 15.00
CA VAL A 314 -47.78 5.92 13.57
C VAL A 314 -49.01 5.14 13.10
N GLN A 315 -49.99 5.84 12.52
CA GLN A 315 -51.17 5.26 11.88
C GLN A 315 -50.99 5.22 10.37
N TYR A 316 -50.99 4.01 9.81
CA TYR A 316 -50.89 3.77 8.37
C TYR A 316 -52.28 3.60 7.74
N ARG A 317 -52.50 4.21 6.58
CA ARG A 317 -53.74 4.07 5.78
C ARG A 317 -53.41 3.96 4.30
N VAL A 318 -54.02 3.00 3.61
CA VAL A 318 -53.90 2.87 2.14
C VAL A 318 -55.21 3.27 1.50
N VAL A 319 -55.11 4.09 0.46
CA VAL A 319 -56.21 4.38 -0.47
C VAL A 319 -55.79 3.79 -1.82
N CYS A 320 -56.59 2.88 -2.37
CA CYS A 320 -56.37 2.29 -3.68
C CYS A 320 -57.71 2.31 -4.41
N GLU A 321 -57.87 3.25 -5.35
CA GLU A 321 -59.10 3.40 -6.12
C GLU A 321 -58.83 3.17 -7.62
N PRO A 322 -59.66 2.36 -8.32
CA PRO A 322 -59.55 2.18 -9.76
C PRO A 322 -60.01 3.46 -10.48
N SER A 323 -59.34 3.81 -11.59
CA SER A 323 -59.61 5.03 -12.35
C SER A 323 -61.08 5.14 -12.79
N SER A 324 -61.73 6.25 -12.43
CA SER A 324 -63.14 6.54 -12.74
C SER A 324 -63.39 6.96 -14.20
N GLY A 325 -62.36 7.09 -15.04
CA GLY A 325 -62.52 7.54 -16.43
C GLY A 325 -61.26 7.45 -17.30
N PRO A 326 -61.38 7.58 -18.63
CA PRO A 326 -60.29 7.30 -19.58
C PRO A 326 -59.10 8.28 -19.55
N ASN A 327 -59.10 9.27 -18.65
CA ASN A 327 -58.07 10.30 -18.54
C ASN A 327 -57.71 10.69 -17.08
N GLU A 328 -58.19 9.95 -16.07
CA GLU A 328 -57.77 10.16 -14.67
C GLU A 328 -56.72 9.12 -14.28
N PRO A 329 -55.55 9.51 -13.76
CA PRO A 329 -54.56 8.55 -13.28
C PRO A 329 -55.11 7.79 -12.08
N SER A 330 -54.94 6.47 -12.07
CA SER A 330 -55.33 5.63 -10.93
C SER A 330 -54.56 6.03 -9.67
N LEU A 331 -55.21 6.01 -8.51
CA LEU A 331 -54.70 6.61 -7.28
C LEU A 331 -54.40 5.51 -6.24
N LEU A 332 -53.14 5.04 -6.19
CA LEU A 332 -52.63 4.37 -4.99
C LEU A 332 -51.99 5.44 -4.11
N GLN A 333 -52.41 5.60 -2.86
CA GLN A 333 -51.78 6.51 -1.91
C GLN A 333 -51.61 5.82 -0.56
N VAL A 334 -50.39 5.87 -0.03
CA VAL A 334 -50.04 5.32 1.28
C VAL A 334 -49.78 6.48 2.23
N PHE A 335 -50.55 6.54 3.31
CA PHE A 335 -50.46 7.58 4.32
C PHE A 335 -49.83 7.04 5.61
N ALA A 336 -48.98 7.83 6.25
CA ALA A 336 -48.51 7.67 7.61
C ALA A 336 -48.80 8.96 8.40
N ASN A 337 -49.63 8.88 9.45
CA ASN A 337 -50.07 10.06 10.23
C ASN A 337 -50.55 11.23 9.34
N ASP A 338 -51.43 10.92 8.38
CA ASP A 338 -51.99 11.85 7.39
C ASP A 338 -50.99 12.46 6.37
N THR A 339 -49.73 12.04 6.39
CA THR A 339 -48.73 12.40 5.38
C THR A 339 -48.68 11.35 4.27
N VAL A 340 -48.75 11.74 3.00
CA VAL A 340 -48.60 10.82 1.85
C VAL A 340 -47.13 10.42 1.72
N VAL A 341 -46.82 9.16 2.00
CA VAL A 341 -45.47 8.60 1.93
C VAL A 341 -45.19 7.95 0.58
N ILE A 342 -46.21 7.37 -0.05
CA ILE A 342 -46.14 6.81 -1.41
C ILE A 342 -47.30 7.35 -2.21
N ASP A 343 -47.00 7.98 -3.33
CA ASP A 343 -47.96 8.42 -4.33
C ASP A 343 -47.82 7.57 -5.59
N GLY A 344 -48.87 6.82 -5.89
CA GLY A 344 -48.97 5.87 -7.00
C GLY A 344 -48.76 6.52 -8.36
N ALA A 345 -49.05 7.83 -8.48
CA ALA A 345 -48.78 8.60 -9.69
C ALA A 345 -47.27 8.80 -9.96
N GLN A 346 -46.42 8.63 -8.95
CA GLN A 346 -44.97 8.82 -9.03
C GLN A 346 -44.18 7.51 -9.17
N LEU A 347 -44.87 6.36 -9.14
CA LEU A 347 -44.23 5.06 -9.31
C LEU A 347 -43.58 4.95 -10.69
N PHE A 348 -42.50 4.17 -10.78
CA PHE A 348 -41.75 3.98 -12.01
C PHE A 348 -42.61 3.50 -13.18
N ALA A 349 -43.56 2.60 -12.93
CA ALA A 349 -44.51 2.12 -13.90
C ALA A 349 -45.89 1.87 -13.28
N ALA A 350 -46.89 1.68 -14.12
CA ALA A 350 -48.25 1.41 -13.67
C ALA A 350 -48.37 0.03 -13.00
N ILE A 351 -49.23 -0.03 -11.99
CA ILE A 351 -49.54 -1.24 -11.21
C ILE A 351 -50.93 -1.75 -11.59
N ASP A 352 -51.17 -3.04 -11.36
CA ASP A 352 -52.49 -3.64 -11.42
C ASP A 352 -53.17 -3.54 -10.05
N HIS A 353 -54.18 -2.69 -9.98
CA HIS A 353 -54.92 -2.38 -8.75
C HIS A 353 -55.70 -3.57 -8.21
N ASP A 354 -56.21 -4.44 -9.07
CA ASP A 354 -56.98 -5.61 -8.66
C ASP A 354 -56.08 -6.66 -7.98
N SER A 355 -54.79 -6.63 -8.32
CA SER A 355 -53.75 -7.49 -7.74
C SER A 355 -52.97 -6.84 -6.58
N THR A 356 -53.23 -5.57 -6.28
CA THR A 356 -52.52 -4.85 -5.20
C THR A 356 -53.18 -5.15 -3.85
N THR A 357 -52.42 -5.73 -2.93
CA THR A 357 -52.89 -6.11 -1.59
C THR A 357 -52.00 -5.52 -0.52
N TRP A 358 -52.54 -5.34 0.69
CA TRP A 358 -51.75 -4.91 1.84
C TRP A 358 -52.15 -5.70 3.08
N SER A 359 -51.17 -6.00 3.92
CA SER A 359 -51.35 -6.72 5.18
C SER A 359 -50.74 -5.95 6.34
N MET A 360 -51.44 -5.96 7.47
CA MET A 360 -51.05 -5.27 8.68
C MET A 360 -50.74 -6.29 9.78
N ASP A 361 -49.46 -6.59 9.98
CA ASP A 361 -48.95 -7.43 11.08
C ASP A 361 -48.75 -6.57 12.35
N PRO A 362 -48.78 -7.15 13.57
CA PRO A 362 -48.32 -6.49 14.79
C PRO A 362 -46.99 -5.72 14.69
N LYS A 363 -46.03 -6.16 13.86
CA LYS A 363 -44.70 -5.55 13.74
C LYS A 363 -44.43 -4.85 12.41
N LEU A 364 -45.08 -5.29 11.34
CA LEU A 364 -44.80 -4.85 9.97
C LEU A 364 -46.07 -4.45 9.25
N PHE A 365 -45.94 -3.51 8.33
CA PHE A 365 -47.00 -3.15 7.40
C PHE A 365 -46.49 -3.34 5.98
N ASP A 366 -47.07 -4.31 5.27
CA ASP A 366 -46.60 -4.77 3.97
C ASP A 366 -47.63 -4.45 2.89
N ILE A 367 -47.15 -4.01 1.73
CA ILE A 367 -47.93 -3.70 0.54
C ILE A 367 -47.32 -4.45 -0.63
N ALA A 368 -48.08 -5.36 -1.23
CA ALA A 368 -47.71 -6.08 -2.44
C ALA A 368 -48.48 -5.49 -3.62
N MET A 369 -47.77 -4.86 -4.55
CA MET A 369 -48.33 -4.24 -5.76
C MET A 369 -48.02 -5.12 -6.97
N GLY A 370 -49.03 -5.69 -7.62
CA GLY A 370 -48.79 -6.41 -8.88
C GLY A 370 -48.47 -5.44 -10.01
N LYS A 371 -47.51 -5.79 -10.87
CA LYS A 371 -47.10 -4.96 -12.01
C LYS A 371 -48.10 -5.11 -13.14
N GLN A 372 -48.54 -4.00 -13.74
CA GLN A 372 -49.43 -4.05 -14.90
C GLN A 372 -48.75 -4.71 -16.12
N GLN A 373 -47.42 -4.60 -16.21
CA GLN A 373 -46.60 -5.29 -17.20
C GLN A 373 -45.64 -6.26 -16.50
N PRO A 374 -45.99 -7.56 -16.44
CA PRO A 374 -45.10 -8.60 -15.91
C PRO A 374 -43.78 -8.69 -16.70
N GLY A 375 -42.70 -9.06 -16.02
CA GLY A 375 -41.36 -9.26 -16.61
C GLY A 375 -40.47 -8.00 -16.65
N VAL A 376 -40.99 -6.82 -16.29
CA VAL A 376 -40.21 -5.58 -16.24
C VAL A 376 -39.68 -5.33 -14.82
N MET A 377 -38.35 -5.28 -14.68
CA MET A 377 -37.70 -4.88 -13.42
C MET A 377 -37.63 -3.36 -13.34
N TRP A 378 -38.10 -2.80 -12.21
CA TRP A 378 -38.11 -1.39 -11.92
C TRP A 378 -36.73 -0.96 -11.41
N PRO A 379 -36.05 -0.01 -12.05
CA PRO A 379 -34.74 0.46 -11.60
C PRO A 379 -34.81 1.28 -10.29
N PHE A 380 -35.99 1.79 -9.94
CA PHE A 380 -36.29 2.49 -8.69
C PHE A 380 -37.81 2.43 -8.44
N LEU A 381 -38.26 2.68 -7.20
CA LEU A 381 -39.70 2.69 -6.87
C LEU A 381 -40.41 3.95 -7.38
N PHE A 382 -39.90 5.12 -6.99
CA PHE A 382 -40.25 6.45 -7.49
C PHE A 382 -38.99 7.35 -7.42
N PRO A 383 -38.93 8.49 -8.13
CA PRO A 383 -37.74 9.36 -8.10
C PRO A 383 -37.38 9.80 -6.66
N GLY A 384 -36.17 9.46 -6.21
CA GLY A 384 -35.70 9.79 -4.86
C GLY A 384 -36.12 8.81 -3.75
N ALA A 385 -36.76 7.68 -4.08
CA ALA A 385 -37.02 6.59 -3.14
C ALA A 385 -35.72 5.89 -2.68
N PRO A 386 -35.74 5.18 -1.53
CA PRO A 386 -34.62 4.33 -1.14
C PRO A 386 -34.35 3.22 -2.17
N ASP A 387 -33.10 2.74 -2.23
CA ASP A 387 -32.70 1.64 -3.11
C ASP A 387 -33.44 0.34 -2.77
N GLU A 388 -33.59 -0.55 -3.76
CA GLU A 388 -34.24 -1.86 -3.58
C GLU A 388 -33.48 -2.70 -2.53
N ALA A 389 -34.21 -3.19 -1.53
CA ALA A 389 -33.71 -4.13 -0.55
C ALA A 389 -33.50 -5.51 -1.21
N VAL A 390 -32.29 -6.06 -1.10
CA VAL A 390 -31.98 -7.36 -1.71
C VAL A 390 -32.70 -8.46 -0.93
N SER A 391 -33.64 -9.16 -1.58
CA SER A 391 -34.38 -10.28 -0.99
C SER A 391 -33.41 -11.40 -0.58
N GLU A 392 -33.38 -11.79 0.70
CA GLU A 392 -32.45 -12.82 1.25
C GLU A 392 -32.83 -14.28 0.89
N ALA A 393 -33.72 -14.49 -0.08
CA ALA A 393 -34.15 -15.82 -0.48
C ALA A 393 -33.52 -16.24 -1.82
N GLY A 394 -32.33 -16.83 -1.72
CA GLY A 394 -31.83 -17.83 -2.66
C GLY A 394 -31.31 -17.34 -4.02
N ASP A 395 -30.03 -16.98 -4.09
CA ASP A 395 -29.14 -17.51 -5.13
C ASP A 395 -27.66 -17.33 -4.71
N ALA A 396 -26.85 -18.33 -5.03
CA ALA A 396 -25.45 -18.47 -4.67
C ALA A 396 -24.52 -17.57 -5.52
N SER A 397 -24.94 -16.34 -5.82
CA SER A 397 -24.22 -15.41 -6.70
C SER A 397 -24.18 -13.97 -6.17
N ARG A 398 -24.38 -13.77 -4.87
CA ARG A 398 -23.97 -12.53 -4.19
C ARG A 398 -22.49 -12.68 -3.79
N PRO A 399 -21.57 -11.79 -4.19
CA PRO A 399 -20.34 -11.61 -3.42
C PRO A 399 -20.77 -11.27 -1.99
N PRO A 400 -20.13 -11.82 -0.95
CA PRO A 400 -20.48 -11.46 0.42
C PRO A 400 -20.44 -9.93 0.60
N PRO A 401 -21.27 -9.37 1.49
CA PRO A 401 -21.17 -7.96 1.85
C PRO A 401 -19.74 -7.71 2.33
N ASP A 402 -19.08 -6.76 1.67
CA ASP A 402 -17.75 -6.24 1.96
C ASP A 402 -16.65 -7.31 2.12
N VAL A 403 -15.57 -7.15 1.36
CA VAL A 403 -14.30 -7.78 1.77
C VAL A 403 -13.85 -7.05 3.04
N ASP A 404 -14.42 -7.44 4.18
CA ASP A 404 -13.74 -7.32 5.46
C ASP A 404 -12.37 -7.95 5.23
N LEU A 405 -11.33 -7.12 5.29
CA LEU A 405 -9.96 -7.61 5.26
C LEU A 405 -9.89 -8.78 6.26
N PRO A 406 -9.27 -9.91 5.88
CA PRO A 406 -9.25 -11.07 6.77
C PRO A 406 -8.71 -10.66 8.15
N PRO A 407 -9.17 -11.32 9.24
CA PRO A 407 -8.75 -10.97 10.59
C PRO A 407 -7.23 -10.85 10.62
N ALA A 408 -6.74 -9.76 11.21
CA ALA A 408 -5.36 -9.41 11.11
C ALA A 408 -4.47 -10.55 11.64
N PRO A 409 -3.44 -10.96 10.90
CA PRO A 409 -2.60 -12.05 11.33
C PRO A 409 -1.74 -11.63 12.54
N ASN A 410 -1.52 -12.58 13.44
CA ASN A 410 -0.77 -12.37 14.68
C ASN A 410 0.71 -12.07 14.38
N LEU A 411 1.22 -10.93 14.85
CA LEU A 411 2.63 -10.53 14.67
C LEU A 411 3.64 -11.42 15.42
N SER A 412 3.19 -12.31 16.32
CA SER A 412 4.05 -13.30 16.95
C SER A 412 4.41 -14.47 16.03
N ALA A 413 3.65 -14.65 14.96
CA ALA A 413 3.96 -15.59 13.89
C ALA A 413 4.71 -14.87 12.75
N PRO A 414 5.58 -15.58 12.00
CA PRO A 414 6.21 -15.04 10.80
C PRO A 414 5.15 -14.81 9.72
N LEU A 415 5.27 -13.70 9.00
CA LEU A 415 4.29 -13.26 8.01
C LEU A 415 4.88 -13.25 6.60
N GLU A 416 4.06 -13.61 5.61
CA GLU A 416 4.41 -13.79 4.21
C GLU A 416 3.42 -13.02 3.31
N PRO A 417 3.79 -12.60 2.07
CA PRO A 417 2.89 -11.87 1.19
C PRO A 417 1.56 -12.57 0.92
N CYS A 418 1.54 -13.91 0.88
CA CYS A 418 0.32 -14.70 0.64
C CYS A 418 -0.67 -14.65 1.81
N ASP A 419 -0.22 -14.31 3.02
CA ASP A 419 -1.11 -14.03 4.15
C ASP A 419 -1.91 -12.74 3.91
N PHE A 420 -1.47 -11.93 2.94
CA PHE A 420 -2.05 -10.64 2.57
C PHE A 420 -2.53 -10.56 1.11
N GLU A 421 -2.84 -11.69 0.48
CA GLU A 421 -3.44 -11.68 -0.87
C GLU A 421 -4.97 -11.65 -0.76
N SER A 422 -5.58 -10.55 -1.18
CA SER A 422 -7.02 -10.46 -1.46
C SER A 422 -7.35 -11.28 -2.72
N GLY A 423 -8.59 -11.76 -2.85
CA GLY A 423 -9.02 -12.73 -3.87
C GLY A 423 -8.69 -12.37 -5.33
N GLN A 424 -8.93 -13.34 -6.23
CA GLN A 424 -8.42 -13.42 -7.62
C GLN A 424 -8.79 -12.26 -8.58
N ASP A 425 -9.54 -11.24 -8.15
CA ASP A 425 -10.00 -10.11 -8.99
C ASP A 425 -9.41 -8.74 -8.60
N THR A 426 -8.39 -8.70 -7.75
CA THR A 426 -7.74 -7.43 -7.36
C THR A 426 -6.84 -6.91 -8.49
N TYR A 427 -7.05 -5.65 -8.90
CA TYR A 427 -6.27 -5.02 -9.97
C TYR A 427 -5.41 -3.88 -9.42
N TYR A 428 -4.15 -3.83 -9.83
CA TYR A 428 -3.20 -2.82 -9.37
C TYR A 428 -2.92 -1.78 -10.45
N THR A 429 -2.81 -0.54 -10.03
CA THR A 429 -2.42 0.58 -10.89
C THR A 429 -1.25 1.33 -10.26
N LEU A 430 -0.39 1.89 -11.11
CA LEU A 430 0.63 2.87 -10.74
C LEU A 430 0.14 4.26 -11.17
N GLU A 431 -0.03 5.17 -10.22
CA GLU A 431 -0.44 6.55 -10.48
C GLU A 431 0.71 7.51 -10.16
N ARG A 432 0.96 8.51 -11.03
CA ARG A 432 1.84 9.65 -10.74
C ARG A 432 1.00 10.87 -10.36
N LEU A 433 1.07 11.25 -9.08
CA LEU A 433 0.29 12.35 -8.51
C LEU A 433 1.15 13.61 -8.35
N SER A 434 0.74 14.69 -9.00
CA SER A 434 1.46 15.96 -9.02
C SER A 434 1.12 16.81 -7.81
N ALA A 435 2.14 17.36 -7.14
CA ALA A 435 1.93 18.33 -6.07
C ALA A 435 1.53 19.73 -6.58
N ALA A 436 1.64 20.00 -7.88
CA ALA A 436 1.36 21.33 -8.42
C ALA A 436 -0.14 21.62 -8.52
N ASP A 437 -0.92 20.61 -8.91
CA ASP A 437 -2.34 20.69 -9.25
C ASP A 437 -3.18 19.58 -8.58
N HIS A 438 -2.55 18.74 -7.76
CA HIS A 438 -3.17 17.62 -7.02
C HIS A 438 -3.84 16.57 -7.91
N THR A 439 -3.53 16.54 -9.21
CA THR A 439 -4.13 15.59 -10.14
C THR A 439 -3.24 14.38 -10.40
N VAL A 440 -3.88 13.31 -10.87
CA VAL A 440 -3.18 12.16 -11.44
C VAL A 440 -2.74 12.53 -12.86
N THR A 441 -1.44 12.75 -13.02
CA THR A 441 -0.86 13.14 -14.31
C THR A 441 -0.66 11.96 -15.24
N HIS A 442 -0.34 10.78 -14.69
CA HIS A 442 -0.09 9.57 -15.48
C HIS A 442 -0.56 8.33 -14.74
N THR A 443 -0.99 7.33 -15.49
CA THR A 443 -1.38 6.01 -14.96
C THR A 443 -0.72 4.89 -15.75
N ALA A 444 -0.33 3.81 -15.08
CA ALA A 444 0.09 2.56 -15.71
C ALA A 444 -0.66 1.39 -15.08
N SER A 445 -1.17 0.49 -15.89
CA SER A 445 -1.83 -0.72 -15.39
C SER A 445 -0.79 -1.79 -15.05
N LEU A 446 -0.89 -2.38 -13.85
CA LEU A 446 0.02 -3.44 -13.38
C LEU A 446 -0.62 -4.84 -13.44
N GLY A 447 -1.91 -4.93 -13.77
CA GLY A 447 -2.63 -6.20 -13.87
C GLY A 447 -3.08 -6.75 -12.52
N HIS A 448 -3.21 -8.07 -12.45
CA HIS A 448 -3.68 -8.81 -11.26
C HIS A 448 -2.62 -8.98 -10.17
N GLY A 449 -1.48 -8.31 -10.31
CA GLY A 449 -0.34 -8.43 -9.41
C GLY A 449 0.21 -7.07 -9.01
N PRO A 450 0.53 -6.88 -7.72
CA PRO A 450 1.30 -5.72 -7.27
C PRO A 450 2.74 -5.81 -7.81
N PRO A 451 3.52 -4.72 -7.74
CA PRO A 451 4.97 -4.83 -7.92
C PRO A 451 5.56 -5.92 -7.02
N LEU A 452 6.46 -6.73 -7.58
CA LEU A 452 7.08 -7.86 -6.88
C LEU A 452 7.98 -7.37 -5.73
N PHE A 453 8.79 -6.35 -6.00
CA PHE A 453 9.64 -5.67 -5.03
C PHE A 453 10.10 -4.31 -5.60
N ALA A 454 10.66 -3.48 -4.72
CA ALA A 454 11.35 -2.24 -5.06
C ALA A 454 12.84 -2.35 -4.72
N VAL A 455 13.69 -1.68 -5.51
CA VAL A 455 15.15 -1.69 -5.33
C VAL A 455 15.77 -0.39 -5.85
N THR A 456 16.81 0.09 -5.18
CA THR A 456 17.63 1.21 -5.68
C THR A 456 18.82 0.66 -6.45
N LEU A 457 18.72 0.65 -7.78
CA LEU A 457 19.80 0.15 -8.66
C LEU A 457 21.00 1.12 -8.68
N ARG A 458 20.75 2.42 -8.60
CA ARG A 458 21.79 3.46 -8.65
C ARG A 458 21.50 4.55 -7.63
N ALA A 459 22.54 4.99 -6.92
CA ALA A 459 22.46 6.11 -6.00
C ALA A 459 21.86 7.36 -6.65
N GLY A 460 21.00 8.07 -5.89
CA GLY A 460 20.35 9.30 -6.34
C GLY A 460 19.19 9.11 -7.33
N LEU A 461 18.97 7.93 -7.91
CA LEU A 461 17.81 7.67 -8.78
C LEU A 461 16.57 7.27 -7.97
N PRO A 462 15.34 7.53 -8.47
CA PRO A 462 14.10 6.97 -7.92
C PRO A 462 14.17 5.46 -7.84
N ALA A 463 13.54 4.88 -6.81
CA ALA A 463 13.47 3.44 -6.65
C ALA A 463 12.90 2.80 -7.93
N THR A 464 13.56 1.74 -8.37
CA THR A 464 13.07 0.86 -9.44
C THR A 464 12.09 -0.13 -8.83
N PHE A 465 11.06 -0.50 -9.57
CA PHE A 465 10.16 -1.58 -9.18
C PHE A 465 10.15 -2.70 -10.21
N ALA A 466 9.97 -3.93 -9.74
CA ALA A 466 9.87 -5.11 -10.59
C ALA A 466 8.39 -5.49 -10.79
N THR A 467 8.00 -5.77 -12.04
CA THR A 467 6.70 -6.38 -12.35
C THR A 467 6.89 -7.74 -12.99
N ARG A 468 5.92 -8.63 -12.80
CA ARG A 468 5.89 -9.90 -13.51
C ARG A 468 5.49 -9.64 -14.96
N HIS A 469 6.24 -10.23 -15.89
CA HIS A 469 5.91 -10.27 -17.30
C HIS A 469 6.11 -11.70 -17.80
N ASP A 470 5.01 -12.41 -18.06
CA ASP A 470 4.99 -13.86 -18.31
C ASP A 470 5.72 -14.66 -17.21
N VAL A 471 6.88 -15.22 -17.56
CA VAL A 471 7.76 -16.01 -16.68
C VAL A 471 8.87 -15.15 -16.06
N ASP A 472 9.10 -13.94 -16.56
CA ASP A 472 10.19 -13.06 -16.18
C ASP A 472 9.75 -12.03 -15.12
N ALA A 473 10.73 -11.39 -14.47
CA ALA A 473 10.51 -10.15 -13.73
C ALA A 473 11.23 -8.99 -14.45
N CYS A 474 10.47 -8.02 -14.93
CA CYS A 474 10.97 -6.83 -15.62
C CYS A 474 11.11 -5.68 -14.63
N LEU A 475 12.26 -4.99 -14.65
CA LEU A 475 12.54 -3.86 -13.78
C LEU A 475 12.31 -2.54 -14.51
N TRP A 476 11.56 -1.65 -13.86
CA TRP A 476 11.13 -0.37 -14.43
C TRP A 476 11.73 0.81 -13.67
N GLN A 477 12.59 1.56 -14.36
CA GLN A 477 13.24 2.74 -13.82
C GLN A 477 12.58 4.00 -14.40
N LEU A 478 12.13 4.89 -13.51
CA LEU A 478 11.70 6.24 -13.90
C LEU A 478 12.86 6.95 -14.59
N GLN A 479 12.61 7.54 -15.75
CA GLN A 479 13.60 8.29 -16.51
C GLN A 479 13.62 9.76 -16.10
N PRO A 480 14.81 10.39 -16.07
CA PRO A 480 14.93 11.79 -15.74
C PRO A 480 14.29 12.64 -16.84
N VAL A 481 13.50 13.62 -16.41
CA VAL A 481 12.90 14.64 -17.28
C VAL A 481 13.29 16.02 -16.79
N PRO A 482 13.32 17.06 -17.64
CA PRO A 482 13.52 18.44 -17.20
C PRO A 482 12.46 18.85 -16.16
N LEU A 483 12.83 19.72 -15.22
CA LEU A 483 11.88 20.27 -14.26
C LEU A 483 10.74 21.00 -14.98
N GLY A 484 9.49 20.70 -14.62
CA GLY A 484 8.31 21.28 -15.26
C GLY A 484 7.89 20.62 -16.57
N ALA A 485 8.60 19.58 -17.03
CA ALA A 485 8.10 18.75 -18.12
C ALA A 485 6.92 17.89 -17.65
N GLU A 486 5.88 17.82 -18.47
CA GLU A 486 4.71 16.95 -18.28
C GLU A 486 4.98 15.50 -18.71
N ASP A 487 6.23 15.15 -19.02
CA ASP A 487 6.59 13.82 -19.49
C ASP A 487 6.90 12.89 -18.30
N CYS A 488 6.41 11.65 -18.36
CA CYS A 488 6.73 10.62 -17.37
C CYS A 488 6.97 9.30 -18.10
N ARG A 489 8.22 8.86 -18.12
CA ARG A 489 8.64 7.64 -18.82
C ARG A 489 9.25 6.64 -17.87
N LEU A 490 8.76 5.41 -17.94
CA LEU A 490 9.33 4.26 -17.25
C LEU A 490 10.07 3.42 -18.30
N GLN A 491 11.36 3.22 -18.10
CA GLN A 491 12.18 2.40 -18.98
C GLN A 491 12.35 1.01 -18.39
N HIS A 492 12.25 -0.02 -19.24
CA HIS A 492 12.69 -1.36 -18.90
C HIS A 492 14.22 -1.35 -18.76
N GLU A 493 14.71 -1.37 -17.52
CA GLU A 493 16.14 -1.28 -17.20
C GLU A 493 16.82 -2.64 -17.35
N GLY A 494 16.12 -3.72 -17.02
CA GLY A 494 16.62 -5.08 -17.15
C GLY A 494 15.64 -6.14 -16.67
N THR A 495 16.02 -7.40 -16.83
CA THR A 495 15.14 -8.54 -16.62
C THR A 495 15.82 -9.60 -15.76
N LEU A 496 15.10 -10.11 -14.75
CA LEU A 496 15.44 -11.36 -14.08
C LEU A 496 14.68 -12.50 -14.78
N HIS A 497 15.38 -13.23 -15.64
CA HIS A 497 14.78 -14.25 -16.51
C HIS A 497 14.21 -15.44 -15.74
N ALA A 498 13.02 -15.91 -16.10
CA ALA A 498 12.22 -16.92 -15.39
C ALA A 498 11.96 -16.62 -13.90
N PHE A 499 12.30 -15.42 -13.40
CA PHE A 499 12.18 -15.10 -11.98
C PHE A 499 10.72 -15.02 -11.55
N GLY A 500 9.83 -14.48 -12.38
CA GLY A 500 8.39 -14.42 -12.12
C GLY A 500 7.75 -15.82 -11.98
N TYR A 501 8.25 -16.81 -12.72
CA TYR A 501 7.82 -18.20 -12.58
C TYR A 501 8.30 -18.84 -11.28
N VAL A 502 9.60 -18.71 -10.96
CA VAL A 502 10.14 -19.35 -9.74
C VAL A 502 9.61 -18.68 -8.47
N GLN A 503 9.47 -17.35 -8.48
CA GLN A 503 8.90 -16.58 -7.39
C GLN A 503 7.47 -17.04 -7.08
N ALA A 504 6.62 -17.23 -8.11
CA ALA A 504 5.26 -17.72 -7.92
C ALA A 504 5.17 -19.13 -7.31
N SER A 505 6.22 -19.94 -7.41
CA SER A 505 6.28 -21.27 -6.78
C SER A 505 6.65 -21.24 -5.28
N LYS A 506 7.19 -20.11 -4.79
CA LYS A 506 7.69 -19.93 -3.43
C LYS A 506 6.66 -19.26 -2.54
N ARG A 507 5.69 -20.05 -2.06
CA ARG A 507 4.64 -19.57 -1.16
C ARG A 507 5.20 -18.96 0.13
N GLN A 508 6.27 -19.55 0.67
CA GLN A 508 6.90 -19.12 1.92
C GLN A 508 7.90 -17.95 1.80
N GLN A 509 7.82 -17.18 0.72
CA GLN A 509 8.69 -16.02 0.52
C GLN A 509 8.33 -14.91 1.51
N LYS A 510 9.32 -14.23 2.05
CA LYS A 510 9.15 -13.02 2.87
C LYS A 510 9.74 -11.80 2.19
N TYR A 511 10.99 -11.91 1.74
CA TYR A 511 11.67 -10.83 1.02
C TYR A 511 12.07 -11.25 -0.39
N LEU A 512 11.88 -10.31 -1.32
CA LEU A 512 12.31 -10.41 -2.70
C LEU A 512 13.24 -9.24 -2.99
N GLY A 513 14.22 -9.46 -3.87
CA GLY A 513 15.16 -8.43 -4.28
C GLY A 513 16.09 -8.90 -5.37
N CYS A 514 17.03 -8.05 -5.73
CA CYS A 514 18.11 -8.37 -6.66
C CYS A 514 19.33 -7.50 -6.40
N ALA A 515 20.47 -7.92 -6.94
CA ALA A 515 21.65 -7.07 -7.00
C ALA A 515 21.35 -5.76 -7.78
N PRO A 516 22.01 -4.65 -7.43
CA PRO A 516 21.97 -3.41 -8.20
C PRO A 516 22.35 -3.56 -9.68
N ASP A 517 23.26 -4.48 -10.00
CA ASP A 517 23.67 -4.80 -11.38
C ASP A 517 22.82 -5.89 -12.06
N LEU A 518 21.77 -6.37 -11.38
CA LEU A 518 20.88 -7.45 -11.81
C LEU A 518 21.58 -8.81 -12.02
N GLY A 519 22.78 -9.00 -11.46
CA GLY A 519 23.55 -10.25 -11.58
C GLY A 519 22.84 -11.45 -10.94
N TYR A 520 22.06 -11.22 -9.89
CA TYR A 520 21.21 -12.23 -9.27
C TYR A 520 19.89 -11.66 -8.74
N GLY A 521 18.87 -12.51 -8.71
CA GLY A 521 17.63 -12.32 -7.95
C GLY A 521 17.62 -13.17 -6.68
N VAL A 522 16.91 -12.74 -5.66
CA VAL A 522 16.79 -13.46 -4.38
C VAL A 522 15.33 -13.66 -3.98
N VAL A 523 15.03 -14.86 -3.48
CA VAL A 523 13.81 -15.17 -2.74
C VAL A 523 14.22 -15.65 -1.34
N CYS A 524 13.93 -14.86 -0.32
CA CYS A 524 14.25 -15.17 1.07
C CYS A 524 12.98 -15.64 1.79
N GLU A 525 13.03 -16.81 2.41
CA GLU A 525 11.95 -17.29 3.31
C GLU A 525 12.17 -16.73 4.73
N SER A 526 11.12 -16.76 5.56
CA SER A 526 11.17 -16.22 6.92
C SER A 526 12.18 -16.92 7.83
N HIS A 527 12.39 -18.24 7.67
CA HIS A 527 13.23 -19.05 8.58
C HIS A 527 14.11 -20.08 7.88
N ARG A 528 13.61 -20.71 6.82
CA ARG A 528 14.19 -21.96 6.30
C ARG A 528 15.44 -21.72 5.46
N GLY A 529 15.44 -20.69 4.62
CA GLY A 529 16.57 -20.44 3.75
C GLY A 529 16.37 -19.33 2.75
N VAL A 530 17.41 -19.15 1.94
CA VAL A 530 17.48 -18.17 0.87
C VAL A 530 17.73 -18.88 -0.45
N TYR A 531 16.95 -18.53 -1.46
CA TYR A 531 17.13 -18.97 -2.83
C TYR A 531 17.79 -17.86 -3.65
N LEU A 532 18.91 -18.19 -4.29
CA LEU A 532 19.69 -17.29 -5.13
C LEU A 532 19.57 -17.73 -6.58
N TYR A 533 19.30 -16.79 -7.48
CA TYR A 533 19.01 -17.05 -8.89
C TYR A 533 19.92 -16.19 -9.77
N LYS A 534 20.95 -16.78 -10.38
CA LYS A 534 21.84 -16.13 -11.34
C LYS A 534 21.40 -16.42 -12.78
N GLY A 535 21.42 -15.40 -13.64
CA GLY A 535 21.00 -15.53 -15.05
C GLY A 535 21.95 -16.35 -15.93
N SER A 536 23.12 -16.73 -15.41
CA SER A 536 24.13 -17.56 -16.06
C SER A 536 24.58 -18.65 -15.11
N TYR A 537 24.86 -19.84 -15.64
CA TYR A 537 25.46 -20.97 -14.92
C TYR A 537 27.01 -20.94 -14.94
N GLY A 538 27.60 -19.82 -15.39
CA GLY A 538 29.05 -19.64 -15.46
C GLY A 538 29.74 -20.59 -16.45
N ALA A 539 31.05 -20.76 -16.29
CA ALA A 539 31.87 -21.64 -17.15
C ALA A 539 31.43 -23.11 -17.09
N SER A 540 30.93 -23.57 -15.93
CA SER A 540 30.41 -24.92 -15.70
C SER A 540 29.14 -25.24 -16.50
N GLY A 541 28.44 -24.21 -17.01
CA GLY A 541 27.26 -24.35 -17.84
C GLY A 541 27.53 -24.27 -19.35
N ALA A 542 28.76 -23.94 -19.74
CA ALA A 542 29.14 -23.79 -21.13
C ALA A 542 29.01 -25.15 -21.86
N GLY A 543 28.15 -25.19 -22.90
CA GLY A 543 27.96 -26.38 -23.73
C GLY A 543 26.79 -27.29 -23.35
N LEU A 544 25.97 -26.93 -22.34
CA LEU A 544 24.72 -27.65 -22.07
C LEU A 544 23.79 -27.57 -23.28
N ARG A 545 23.38 -28.74 -23.77
CA ARG A 545 22.51 -28.92 -24.94
C ARG A 545 21.35 -29.84 -24.61
N ASN A 546 20.22 -29.60 -25.26
CA ASN A 546 19.13 -30.57 -25.26
C ASN A 546 19.57 -31.86 -25.97
N ARG A 547 19.01 -33.01 -25.56
CA ARG A 547 19.43 -34.37 -25.97
C ARG A 547 19.49 -34.57 -27.49
N THR A 548 18.83 -33.71 -28.26
CA THR A 548 18.80 -33.68 -29.73
C THR A 548 18.79 -32.24 -30.32
N GLY A 549 19.23 -31.21 -29.58
CA GLY A 549 18.94 -29.81 -29.93
C GLY A 549 20.06 -28.79 -29.73
N ALA A 550 19.68 -27.51 -29.94
CA ALA A 550 20.54 -26.34 -29.82
C ALA A 550 21.08 -26.14 -28.39
N GLN A 551 22.08 -25.26 -28.27
CA GLN A 551 22.61 -24.86 -26.98
C GLN A 551 21.56 -24.05 -26.22
N VAL A 552 21.36 -24.40 -24.95
CA VAL A 552 20.33 -23.81 -24.09
C VAL A 552 20.95 -22.81 -23.13
N THR A 553 20.26 -21.70 -22.90
CA THR A 553 20.69 -20.72 -21.90
C THR A 553 20.04 -21.10 -20.58
N ILE A 554 20.87 -21.46 -19.62
CA ILE A 554 20.43 -21.95 -18.31
C ILE A 554 21.01 -21.03 -17.24
N GLY A 555 20.17 -20.62 -16.29
CA GLY A 555 20.60 -19.94 -15.08
C GLY A 555 20.96 -20.91 -13.97
N GLN A 556 21.62 -20.40 -12.94
CA GLN A 556 21.96 -21.13 -11.74
C GLN A 556 20.99 -20.79 -10.61
N HIS A 557 20.52 -21.81 -9.92
CA HIS A 557 19.79 -21.68 -8.66
C HIS A 557 20.64 -22.28 -7.54
N GLN A 558 20.79 -21.56 -6.43
CA GLN A 558 21.38 -22.08 -5.19
C GLN A 558 20.41 -21.89 -4.02
N PHE A 559 20.44 -22.82 -3.07
CA PHE A 559 19.68 -22.73 -1.83
C PHE A 559 20.63 -22.73 -0.63
N VAL A 560 20.53 -21.69 0.20
CA VAL A 560 21.30 -21.55 1.43
C VAL A 560 20.36 -21.75 2.60
N SER A 561 20.56 -22.84 3.36
CA SER A 561 19.77 -23.12 4.55
C SER A 561 20.22 -22.22 5.70
N LEU A 562 19.24 -21.57 6.35
CA LEU A 562 19.45 -20.81 7.58
C LEU A 562 19.16 -21.73 8.76
N LYS A 563 20.11 -21.91 9.67
CA LYS A 563 19.95 -22.76 10.85
C LYS A 563 20.21 -21.93 12.10
N ASP A 564 19.31 -22.04 13.07
CA ASP A 564 19.44 -21.48 14.42
C ASP A 564 19.56 -19.95 14.53
N VAL A 565 19.26 -19.19 13.46
CA VAL A 565 19.37 -17.71 13.45
C VAL A 565 18.05 -16.96 13.73
N GLY A 566 16.92 -17.67 13.83
CA GLY A 566 15.59 -17.07 14.03
C GLY A 566 14.98 -16.51 12.75
N GLU A 567 13.98 -15.64 12.89
CA GLU A 567 13.29 -15.03 11.74
C GLU A 567 14.21 -14.04 11.01
N VAL A 568 14.16 -14.02 9.67
CA VAL A 568 14.78 -12.97 8.86
C VAL A 568 13.94 -11.69 8.98
N LEU A 569 14.58 -10.61 9.39
CA LEU A 569 13.99 -9.28 9.61
C LEU A 569 14.35 -8.28 8.52
N GLY A 570 15.31 -8.61 7.66
CA GLY A 570 15.70 -7.74 6.56
C GLY A 570 16.76 -8.33 5.66
N ILE A 571 16.82 -7.82 4.43
CA ILE A 571 17.82 -8.19 3.43
C ILE A 571 18.44 -6.95 2.78
N ALA A 572 19.73 -7.00 2.48
CA ALA A 572 20.43 -5.99 1.69
C ALA A 572 21.22 -6.70 0.58
N CYS A 573 20.83 -6.43 -0.67
CA CYS A 573 21.47 -7.00 -1.85
C CYS A 573 22.56 -6.06 -2.36
N GLU A 574 23.79 -6.55 -2.43
CA GLU A 574 24.89 -5.94 -3.18
C GLU A 574 25.26 -6.83 -4.36
N ASN A 575 26.15 -6.39 -5.24
CA ASN A 575 26.49 -7.17 -6.44
C ASN A 575 27.15 -8.52 -6.11
N ASP A 576 27.97 -8.57 -5.06
CA ASP A 576 28.81 -9.72 -4.71
C ASP A 576 28.50 -10.33 -3.33
N VAL A 577 27.56 -9.75 -2.59
CA VAL A 577 27.15 -10.22 -1.26
C VAL A 577 25.67 -9.98 -1.02
N LEU A 578 25.03 -10.92 -0.35
CA LEU A 578 23.72 -10.73 0.25
C LEU A 578 23.87 -10.68 1.77
N ILE A 579 23.48 -9.56 2.38
CA ILE A 579 23.50 -9.39 3.83
C ILE A 579 22.09 -9.63 4.36
N LEU A 580 21.96 -10.48 5.39
CA LEU A 580 20.70 -10.84 6.04
C LEU A 580 20.73 -10.40 7.49
N LEU A 581 19.70 -9.66 7.91
CA LEU A 581 19.43 -9.38 9.31
C LEU A 581 18.45 -10.42 9.83
N ALA A 582 18.86 -11.27 10.77
CA ALA A 582 17.98 -12.21 11.45
C ALA A 582 17.82 -11.83 12.94
N GLU A 583 16.91 -12.46 13.67
CA GLU A 583 16.69 -12.15 15.09
C GLU A 583 17.94 -12.36 15.96
N LYS A 584 18.77 -13.36 15.64
CA LYS A 584 19.90 -13.77 16.47
C LYS A 584 21.27 -13.46 15.88
N ALA A 585 21.35 -13.11 14.60
CA ALA A 585 22.62 -12.88 13.93
C ALA A 585 22.45 -11.99 12.70
N ILE A 586 23.57 -11.41 12.27
CA ILE A 586 23.73 -10.88 10.92
C ILE A 586 24.58 -11.86 10.09
N LEU A 587 24.15 -12.10 8.86
CA LEU A 587 24.80 -13.03 7.95
C LEU A 587 25.24 -12.32 6.68
N ALA A 588 26.38 -12.70 6.12
CA ALA A 588 26.83 -12.28 4.79
C ALA A 588 27.05 -13.52 3.92
N LEU A 589 26.23 -13.67 2.89
CA LEU A 589 26.32 -14.74 1.89
C LEU A 589 27.18 -14.23 0.74
N GLN A 590 28.35 -14.82 0.54
CA GLN A 590 29.32 -14.36 -0.46
C GLN A 590 28.98 -14.98 -1.82
N LEU A 591 28.74 -14.14 -2.83
CA LEU A 591 28.17 -14.55 -4.12
C LEU A 591 29.19 -14.52 -5.27
N THR A 592 30.46 -14.33 -4.96
CA THR A 592 31.57 -14.30 -5.93
C THR A 592 31.55 -15.51 -6.85
N ASP A 593 31.82 -15.26 -8.13
CA ASP A 593 31.91 -16.28 -9.18
C ASP A 593 33.16 -17.17 -9.07
#